data_AF-A0A2N7Q1V7-F1
#
_entry.id   AF-A0A2N7Q1V7-F1
#
_cell.length_a   1.000
_cell.length_b   1.000
_cell.length_c   1.000
_cell.angle_alpha   90.00
_cell.angle_beta   90.00
_cell.angle_gamma   90.00
#
_symmetry.space_group_name_H-M   'P 1'
#
loop_
_entity.id
_entity.type
_entity.pdbx_description
1 polymer ?
#
loop_
_entity_poly.entity_id
_entity_poly.type
_entity_poly.pdbx_seq_one_letter_code
_entity_poly.pdbx_strand_id
1 'polypeptide(L)'
;MWWPFLIAMISNEGLGPITNFVAGLAGMYAFFFMVLGILEIFSLPKKSLGGIAILIGWLTFAYALFWLLNGLKVSWVYHASIAFVWFVAMNLAGLLMQGKMNEKLVGWVVTFAALYTFAIPAILWSLPAGMQGPF
;
A
#
# COMPACT_ATOMS: atom_id res chain seq x y z
N MET A 1 -10.77 -2.02 -1.12
CA MET A 1 -9.75 -3.07 -0.97
C MET A 1 -9.30 -3.52 -2.35
N TRP A 2 -8.14 -3.04 -2.84
CA TRP A 2 -7.56 -3.44 -4.14
C TRP A 2 -6.50 -4.55 -4.01
N TRP A 3 -6.21 -4.99 -2.78
CA TRP A 3 -5.35 -6.15 -2.53
C TRP A 3 -5.86 -7.47 -3.17
N PRO A 4 -7.17 -7.77 -3.24
CA PRO A 4 -7.66 -8.92 -4.01
C PRO A 4 -7.32 -8.82 -5.50
N PHE A 5 -7.15 -7.59 -6.02
CA PHE A 5 -6.82 -7.32 -7.41
C PHE A 5 -5.32 -7.52 -7.69
N LEU A 6 -4.47 -7.03 -6.79
CA LEU A 6 -3.05 -7.40 -6.74
C LEU A 6 -2.92 -8.92 -6.68
N ILE A 7 -3.62 -9.58 -5.74
CA ILE A 7 -3.61 -11.04 -5.60
C ILE A 7 -4.15 -11.74 -6.86
N ALA A 8 -5.19 -11.22 -7.51
CA ALA A 8 -5.76 -11.80 -8.72
C ALA A 8 -4.81 -11.66 -9.92
N MET A 9 -4.20 -10.50 -10.15
CA MET A 9 -3.18 -10.30 -11.20
C MET A 9 -1.93 -11.13 -10.94
N ILE A 10 -1.50 -11.21 -9.68
CA ILE A 10 -0.40 -12.06 -9.20
C ILE A 10 -0.71 -13.56 -9.40
N SER A 11 -1.96 -13.97 -9.19
CA SER A 11 -2.42 -15.33 -9.44
C SER A 11 -2.49 -15.67 -10.94
N ASN A 12 -2.87 -14.71 -11.79
CA ASN A 12 -2.91 -14.88 -13.24
C ASN A 12 -1.52 -14.88 -13.87
N GLU A 13 -0.57 -14.12 -13.32
CA GLU A 13 0.85 -14.09 -13.73
C GLU A 13 1.67 -15.28 -13.17
N GLY A 14 1.08 -16.15 -12.35
CA GLY A 14 1.72 -17.37 -11.88
C GLY A 14 2.83 -17.15 -10.86
N LEU A 15 2.62 -16.29 -9.86
CA LEU A 15 3.62 -15.99 -8.82
C LEU A 15 3.97 -17.14 -7.87
N GLY A 16 3.32 -18.29 -8.01
CA GLY A 16 3.63 -19.49 -7.24
C GLY A 16 3.61 -19.21 -5.72
N PRO A 17 4.62 -19.67 -4.96
CA PRO A 17 4.70 -19.47 -3.50
C PRO A 17 4.72 -18.00 -3.04
N ILE A 18 5.04 -17.04 -3.92
CA ILE A 18 5.18 -15.61 -3.58
C ILE A 18 3.80 -14.95 -3.35
N THR A 19 2.73 -15.51 -3.90
CA THR A 19 1.35 -15.06 -3.72
C THR A 19 0.97 -14.94 -2.23
N ASN A 20 1.47 -15.86 -1.39
CA ASN A 20 1.21 -15.89 0.05
C ASN A 20 1.84 -14.69 0.78
N PHE A 21 2.99 -14.22 0.33
CA PHE A 21 3.71 -13.11 0.94
C PHE A 21 3.03 -11.77 0.66
N VAL A 22 2.55 -11.58 -0.58
CA VAL A 22 1.80 -10.38 -0.98
C VAL A 22 0.42 -10.36 -0.29
N ALA A 23 -0.25 -11.51 -0.18
CA ALA A 23 -1.47 -11.64 0.63
C ALA A 23 -1.23 -11.38 2.12
N GLY A 24 -0.08 -11.79 2.66
CA GLY A 24 0.34 -11.45 4.02
C GLY A 24 0.45 -9.95 4.24
N LEU A 25 1.12 -9.23 3.32
CA LEU A 25 1.24 -7.78 3.38
C LEU A 25 -0.14 -7.09 3.29
N ALA A 26 -1.03 -7.59 2.45
CA ALA A 26 -2.43 -7.14 2.40
C ALA A 26 -3.12 -7.23 3.75
N GLY A 27 -3.01 -8.39 4.40
CA GLY A 27 -3.57 -8.65 5.72
C GLY A 27 -3.02 -7.70 6.77
N MET A 28 -1.71 -7.42 6.73
CA MET A 28 -1.07 -6.46 7.64
C MET A 28 -1.63 -5.04 7.47
N TYR A 29 -1.79 -4.54 6.24
CA TYR A 29 -2.42 -3.24 6.00
C TYR A 29 -3.89 -3.21 6.45
N ALA A 30 -4.66 -4.25 6.14
CA ALA A 30 -6.07 -4.33 6.53
C ALA A 30 -6.23 -4.30 8.06
N PHE A 31 -5.41 -5.09 8.77
CA PHE A 31 -5.41 -5.10 10.23
C PHE A 31 -4.93 -3.77 10.81
N PHE A 32 -3.88 -3.17 10.26
CA PHE A 32 -3.38 -1.87 10.67
C PHE A 32 -4.44 -0.78 10.58
N PHE A 33 -5.13 -0.67 9.43
CA PHE A 33 -6.17 0.34 9.24
C PHE A 33 -7.41 0.08 10.10
N MET A 34 -7.74 -1.19 10.34
CA MET A 34 -8.82 -1.56 11.27
C MET A 34 -8.50 -1.09 12.70
N VAL A 35 -7.29 -1.40 13.19
CA VAL A 35 -6.84 -0.96 14.52
C VAL A 35 -6.77 0.56 14.57
N LEU A 36 -6.21 1.23 13.55
CA LEU A 36 -6.19 2.69 13.47
C LEU A 36 -7.60 3.27 13.59
N GLY A 37 -8.56 2.74 12.84
CA GLY A 37 -9.95 3.16 12.89
C GLY A 37 -10.58 3.00 14.28
N ILE A 38 -10.32 1.88 14.96
CA ILE A 38 -10.77 1.66 16.34
C ILE A 38 -10.15 2.71 17.28
N LEU A 39 -8.83 2.94 17.18
CA LEU A 39 -8.16 3.94 18.03
C LEU A 39 -8.68 5.36 17.77
N GLU A 40 -9.04 5.70 16.53
CA GLU A 40 -9.68 6.99 16.22
C GLU A 40 -11.08 7.11 16.81
N ILE A 41 -11.95 6.09 16.65
CA ILE A 41 -13.32 6.09 17.18
C ILE A 41 -13.33 6.25 18.70
N PHE A 42 -12.43 5.57 19.40
CA PHE A 42 -12.34 5.60 20.86
C PHE A 42 -11.32 6.63 21.40
N SER A 43 -10.73 7.46 20.53
CA SER A 43 -9.72 8.47 20.90
C SER A 43 -8.56 7.92 21.76
N LEU A 44 -8.12 6.70 21.43
CA LEU A 44 -7.05 5.99 22.14
C LEU A 44 -5.65 6.42 21.66
N PRO A 45 -4.61 6.26 22.49
CA PRO A 45 -3.24 6.63 22.12
C PRO A 45 -2.69 5.79 20.96
N LYS A 46 -2.20 6.47 19.92
CA LYS A 46 -1.71 5.86 18.66
C LYS A 46 -0.20 5.57 18.63
N LYS A 47 0.54 5.94 19.69
CA LYS A 47 2.02 5.91 19.70
C LYS A 47 2.60 4.54 19.37
N SER A 48 2.04 3.46 19.93
CA SER A 48 2.47 2.08 19.68
C SER A 48 2.19 1.65 18.24
N LEU A 49 1.06 2.10 17.68
CA LEU A 49 0.69 1.82 16.30
C LEU A 49 1.65 2.50 15.30
N GLY A 50 2.24 3.63 15.66
CA GLY A 50 3.24 4.30 14.83
C GLY A 50 4.49 3.46 14.55
N GLY A 51 4.95 2.66 15.52
CA GLY A 51 6.06 1.72 15.29
C GLY A 51 5.69 0.59 14.32
N ILE A 52 4.45 0.09 14.42
CA ILE A 52 3.91 -0.92 13.50
C ILE A 52 3.78 -0.34 12.09
N ALA A 53 3.36 0.92 11.95
CA ALA A 53 3.27 1.60 10.66
C ALA A 53 4.63 1.62 9.94
N ILE A 54 5.69 2.01 10.65
CA ILE A 54 7.06 2.05 10.12
C ILE A 54 7.51 0.65 9.69
N LEU A 55 7.27 -0.38 10.52
CA LEU A 55 7.60 -1.76 10.20
C LEU A 55 6.92 -2.24 8.91
N ILE A 56 5.60 -2.00 8.79
CA ILE A 56 4.83 -2.33 7.57
C ILE A 56 5.40 -1.58 6.36
N GLY A 57 5.74 -0.30 6.52
CA GLY A 57 6.39 0.49 5.48
C GLY A 57 7.68 -0.15 4.98
N TRP A 58 8.60 -0.51 5.87
CA TRP A 58 9.87 -1.14 5.50
C TRP A 58 9.71 -2.52 4.87
N LEU A 59 8.77 -3.34 5.37
CA LEU A 59 8.43 -4.60 4.71
C LEU A 59 7.92 -4.35 3.28
N THR A 60 7.07 -3.33 3.10
CA THR A 60 6.57 -2.92 1.78
C THR A 60 7.73 -2.53 0.84
N PHE A 61 8.72 -1.80 1.35
CA PHE A 61 9.89 -1.43 0.56
C PHE A 61 10.76 -2.63 0.18
N ALA A 62 10.92 -3.61 1.07
CA ALA A 62 11.63 -4.85 0.74
C ALA A 62 10.97 -5.59 -0.45
N TYR A 63 9.62 -5.59 -0.54
CA TYR A 63 8.92 -6.12 -1.71
C TYR A 63 9.15 -5.28 -2.97
N ALA A 64 9.20 -3.94 -2.85
CA ALA A 64 9.53 -3.08 -3.99
C ALA A 64 10.92 -3.43 -4.57
N LEU A 65 11.92 -3.62 -3.71
CA LEU A 65 13.25 -4.06 -4.13
C LEU A 65 13.23 -5.47 -4.73
N PHE A 66 12.52 -6.40 -4.11
CA PHE A 66 12.36 -7.74 -4.66
C PHE A 66 11.78 -7.72 -6.08
N TRP A 67 10.75 -6.91 -6.32
CA TRP A 67 10.12 -6.76 -7.63
C TRP A 67 11.03 -6.12 -8.68
N LEU A 68 11.84 -5.13 -8.29
CA LEU A 68 12.82 -4.50 -9.19
C LEU A 68 13.98 -5.44 -9.54
N LEU A 69 14.42 -6.28 -8.60
CA LEU A 69 15.62 -7.10 -8.74
C LEU A 69 15.37 -8.47 -9.39
N ASN A 70 14.15 -9.02 -9.29
CA ASN A 70 13.86 -10.40 -9.75
C ASN A 70 13.01 -10.50 -11.04
N GLY A 71 12.68 -9.41 -11.72
CA GLY A 71 11.96 -9.52 -12.99
C GLY A 71 11.64 -8.20 -13.66
N LEU A 72 12.40 -7.87 -14.72
CA LEU A 72 12.19 -6.73 -15.62
C LEU A 72 10.97 -6.92 -16.54
N LYS A 73 9.79 -7.15 -15.96
CA LYS A 73 8.51 -6.94 -16.66
C LYS A 73 8.03 -5.53 -16.35
N VAL A 74 7.58 -4.79 -17.36
CA VAL A 74 7.06 -3.41 -17.19
C VAL A 74 5.98 -3.33 -16.11
N SER A 75 5.16 -4.37 -15.97
CA SER A 75 4.13 -4.47 -14.92
C SER A 75 4.72 -4.43 -13.51
N TRP A 76 5.92 -4.97 -13.28
CA TRP A 76 6.55 -5.03 -11.95
C TRP A 76 7.13 -3.69 -11.49
N VAL A 77 7.50 -2.82 -12.44
CA VAL A 77 7.90 -1.44 -12.15
C VAL A 77 6.74 -0.66 -11.55
N TYR A 78 5.52 -0.87 -12.06
CA TYR A 78 4.31 -0.26 -11.50
C TYR A 78 3.98 -0.79 -10.09
N HIS A 79 4.21 -2.07 -9.83
CA HIS A 79 4.03 -2.63 -8.49
C HIS A 79 5.07 -2.08 -7.50
N ALA A 80 6.33 -1.95 -7.94
CA ALA A 80 7.39 -1.33 -7.15
C ALA A 80 7.11 0.15 -6.85
N SER A 81 6.57 0.92 -7.81
CA SER A 81 6.21 2.32 -7.58
C SER A 81 5.07 2.46 -6.56
N ILE A 82 4.05 1.59 -6.62
CA ILE A 82 2.99 1.53 -5.60
C ILE A 82 3.60 1.26 -4.22
N ALA A 83 4.43 0.22 -4.09
CA ALA A 83 5.06 -0.12 -2.82
C ALA A 83 5.96 0.99 -2.28
N PHE A 84 6.67 1.71 -3.16
CA PHE A 84 7.48 2.87 -2.75
C PHE A 84 6.63 4.02 -2.20
N VAL A 85 5.52 4.35 -2.86
CA VAL A 85 4.59 5.39 -2.36
C VAL A 85 4.03 5.02 -1.00
N TRP A 86 3.66 3.76 -0.80
CA TRP A 86 3.17 3.27 0.49
C TRP A 86 4.25 3.20 1.58
N PHE A 87 5.51 2.88 1.22
CA PHE A 87 6.65 2.99 2.13
C PHE A 87 6.78 4.41 2.69
N VAL A 88 6.73 5.43 1.82
CA VAL A 88 6.81 6.84 2.25
C VAL A 88 5.61 7.21 3.12
N ALA A 89 4.39 6.88 2.68
CA ALA A 89 3.16 7.18 3.41
C ALA A 89 3.15 6.57 4.82
N MET A 90 3.54 5.30 4.96
CA MET A 90 3.53 4.59 6.24
C MET A 90 4.60 5.09 7.20
N ASN A 91 5.79 5.46 6.71
CA ASN A 91 6.83 6.05 7.55
C ASN A 91 6.40 7.44 8.06
N LEU A 92 5.83 8.29 7.20
CA LEU A 92 5.32 9.59 7.62
C LEU A 92 4.15 9.47 8.59
N ALA A 93 3.21 8.56 8.34
CA ALA A 93 2.10 8.27 9.25
C ALA A 93 2.61 7.74 10.60
N GLY A 94 3.60 6.86 10.60
CA GLY A 94 4.21 6.35 11.83
C GLY A 94 4.93 7.43 12.64
N LEU A 95 5.66 8.33 11.97
CA LEU A 95 6.28 9.48 12.60
C LEU A 95 5.24 10.47 13.15
N LEU A 96 4.13 10.68 12.44
CA LEU A 96 3.01 11.50 12.91
C LEU A 96 2.41 10.92 14.20
N MET A 97 2.13 9.62 14.24
CA MET A 97 1.61 8.94 15.43
C MET A 97 2.56 9.01 16.63
N GLN A 98 3.85 9.28 16.40
CA GLN A 98 4.86 9.50 17.43
C GLN A 98 5.06 10.99 17.79
N GLY A 99 4.31 11.91 17.17
CA GLY A 99 4.42 13.36 17.38
C GLY A 99 5.63 14.01 16.69
N LYS A 100 6.22 13.35 15.69
CA LYS A 100 7.45 13.79 15.01
C LYS A 100 7.22 14.31 13.58
N MET A 101 5.96 14.42 13.14
CA MET A 101 5.62 14.82 11.79
C MET A 101 4.40 15.74 11.76
N ASN A 102 4.29 16.57 10.72
CA ASN A 102 3.16 17.47 10.53
C ASN A 102 1.99 16.76 9.83
N GLU A 103 0.78 16.90 10.37
CA GLU A 103 -0.47 16.36 9.83
C GLU A 103 -0.74 16.80 8.39
N LYS A 104 -0.46 18.07 8.04
CA LYS A 104 -0.70 18.59 6.69
C LYS A 104 0.14 17.86 5.65
N LEU A 105 1.43 17.62 5.95
CA LEU A 105 2.31 16.88 5.04
C LEU A 105 1.85 15.44 4.87
N VAL A 106 1.54 14.77 5.99
CA VAL A 106 1.07 13.38 5.99
C VAL A 106 -0.24 13.27 5.21
N GLY A 107 -1.18 14.21 5.42
CA GLY A 107 -2.44 14.29 4.70
C GLY A 107 -2.21 14.36 3.19
N TRP A 108 -1.36 15.27 2.70
CA TRP A 108 -1.04 15.37 1.28
C TRP A 108 -0.46 14.08 0.70
N VAL A 109 0.50 13.47 1.40
CA VAL A 109 1.15 12.24 0.93
C VAL A 109 0.18 11.06 0.91
N VAL A 110 -0.64 10.91 1.95
CA VAL A 110 -1.64 9.83 2.04
C VAL A 110 -2.75 10.03 1.01
N THR A 111 -3.20 11.26 0.77
CA THR A 111 -4.16 11.57 -0.30
C THR A 111 -3.58 11.22 -1.67
N PHE A 112 -2.33 11.63 -1.95
CA PHE A 112 -1.67 11.25 -3.19
C PHE A 112 -1.56 9.74 -3.34
N ALA A 113 -1.14 9.03 -2.29
CA ALA A 113 -1.07 7.58 -2.28
C ALA A 113 -2.43 6.95 -2.61
N ALA A 114 -3.50 7.39 -1.95
CA ALA A 114 -4.84 6.88 -2.19
C ALA A 114 -5.34 7.15 -3.63
N LEU A 115 -5.06 8.34 -4.17
CA LEU A 115 -5.42 8.68 -5.55
C LEU A 115 -4.68 7.81 -6.56
N TYR A 116 -3.35 7.73 -6.42
CA TYR A 116 -2.48 6.99 -7.32
C TYR A 116 -2.76 5.49 -7.29
N THR A 117 -2.95 4.90 -6.11
CA THR A 117 -3.02 3.44 -5.97
C THR A 117 -4.43 2.88 -5.98
N PHE A 118 -5.46 3.70 -5.72
CA PHE A 118 -6.85 3.22 -5.61
C PHE A 118 -7.83 3.99 -6.47
N ALA A 119 -7.92 5.32 -6.33
CA ALA A 119 -9.01 6.07 -6.95
C ALA A 119 -8.89 6.12 -8.48
N ILE A 120 -7.71 6.48 -9.00
CA ILE A 120 -7.47 6.57 -10.45
C ILE A 120 -7.60 5.20 -11.11
N PRO A 121 -6.95 4.13 -10.61
CA PRO A 121 -7.15 2.78 -11.16
C PRO A 121 -8.61 2.32 -11.14
N ALA A 122 -9.37 2.62 -10.06
CA ALA A 122 -10.79 2.26 -9.99
C ALA A 122 -11.65 2.96 -11.03
N ILE A 123 -11.38 4.24 -11.30
CA ILE A 123 -12.09 4.97 -12.35
C ILE A 123 -11.76 4.35 -13.71
N LEU A 124 -10.48 4.13 -14.03
CA LEU A 124 -10.06 3.58 -15.32
C LEU A 124 -10.63 2.19 -15.57
N TRP A 125 -10.74 1.33 -14.56
CA TRP A 125 -11.34 0.01 -14.67
C TRP A 125 -12.87 0.00 -14.80
N SER A 126 -13.55 1.05 -14.34
CA SER A 126 -15.00 1.19 -14.55
C SER A 126 -15.38 1.65 -15.96
N LEU A 127 -14.39 2.00 -16.79
CA LEU A 127 -14.60 2.35 -18.19
C LEU A 127 -14.87 1.09 -19.05
N PRO A 128 -15.54 1.25 -20.21
CA PRO A 128 -15.76 0.15 -21.14
C PRO A 128 -14.46 -0.53 -21.59
N ALA A 129 -14.55 -1.82 -21.95
CA ALA A 129 -13.42 -2.59 -22.46
C ALA A 129 -12.76 -1.87 -23.66
N GLY A 130 -11.43 -1.72 -23.61
CA GLY A 130 -10.65 -0.96 -24.60
C GLY A 130 -10.36 0.51 -24.23
N MET A 131 -10.98 1.04 -23.17
CA MET A 131 -10.70 2.38 -22.63
C MET A 131 -10.01 2.35 -21.26
N GLN A 132 -9.68 1.15 -20.76
CA GLN A 132 -9.25 0.92 -19.38
C GLN A 132 -7.79 1.31 -19.10
N GLY A 133 -7.04 1.81 -20.09
CA GLY A 133 -5.62 2.15 -19.95
C GLY A 133 -4.71 0.91 -19.95
N PRO A 134 -3.38 1.06 -19.78
CA PRO A 134 -2.40 -0.02 -19.91
C PRO A 134 -2.34 -0.97 -18.70
N PHE A 135 -3.43 -1.14 -17.97
CA PHE A 135 -3.47 -1.94 -16.72
C PHE A 135 -3.92 -3.37 -16.98
#